data_AF-A0AAN0ITC3-F1
#
_entry.id   AF-A0AAN0ITC3-F1
#
_cell.length_a   1.000
_cell.length_b   1.000
_cell.length_c   1.000
_cell.angle_alpha   90.00
_cell.angle_beta   90.00
_cell.angle_gamma   90.00
#
_symmetry.space_group_name_H-M   'P 1'
#
loop_
_entity.id
_entity.type
_entity.pdbx_description
1 polymer ?
#
loop_
_entity_poly.entity_id
_entity_poly.type
_entity_poly.pdbx_seq_one_letter_code
_entity_poly.pdbx_strand_id
1 'polypeptide(L)'
;MFRIGQLVISAVPAEFTTMSGRYLKNAVKKIFNAAGHSDIIPVIAGLSNTYSDYVTTYYEYQQQRYEGGSTIFGPHTLDAYIQEFSKLAFAIANNNATGLDKGPPTPDHYSKQKSFILPVLTDKQPKGKKIGDVKVDVKESYAINDTVEVVFWAGNPRNDRKTNSTFLTVEMEDNDQWIVMYTDASLETRFKWEYDHSDPLCVIDDIFDGGCTSHAIIQWFIPPDAVPGTYRIQHFGAYKNNGVHQYQGVSGTFKVTKM
;
A
#
# COMPACT_ATOMS: atom_id res chain seq x y z
N MET A 1 23.80 1.05 -8.05
CA MET A 1 23.65 2.00 -9.18
C MET A 1 23.48 1.19 -10.45
N PHE A 2 22.57 1.57 -11.34
CA PHE A 2 22.41 0.95 -12.66
C PHE A 2 22.67 1.96 -13.77
N ARG A 3 23.17 1.47 -14.91
CA ARG A 3 23.29 2.24 -16.15
C ARG A 3 22.57 1.49 -17.27
N ILE A 4 21.68 2.20 -17.98
CA ILE A 4 20.92 1.69 -19.13
C ILE A 4 21.07 2.73 -20.25
N GLY A 5 22.02 2.52 -21.16
CA GLY A 5 22.39 3.54 -22.16
C GLY A 5 22.84 4.84 -21.48
N GLN A 6 22.16 5.95 -21.78
CA GLN A 6 22.39 7.24 -21.12
C GLN A 6 21.72 7.37 -19.73
N LEU A 7 20.78 6.51 -19.36
CA LEU A 7 20.11 6.58 -18.06
C LEU A 7 20.99 6.01 -16.95
N VAL A 8 21.25 6.79 -15.90
CA VAL A 8 22.01 6.35 -14.72
C VAL A 8 21.13 6.47 -13.47
N ILE A 9 20.83 5.34 -12.83
CA ILE A 9 19.92 5.25 -11.69
C ILE A 9 20.73 5.05 -10.41
N SER A 10 20.68 6.05 -9.52
CA SER A 10 21.18 5.99 -8.16
C SER A 10 20.07 5.52 -7.23
N ALA A 11 20.08 4.21 -6.92
CA ALA A 11 19.19 3.58 -5.94
C ALA A 11 19.64 3.93 -4.52
N VAL A 12 19.04 4.96 -3.91
CA VAL A 12 19.39 5.46 -2.58
C VAL A 12 18.48 4.83 -1.52
N PRO A 13 19.02 4.29 -0.41
CA PRO A 13 18.24 3.63 0.63
C PRO A 13 17.67 4.62 1.67
N ALA A 14 17.25 5.80 1.22
CA ALA A 14 16.82 6.90 2.09
C ALA A 14 15.91 7.90 1.35
N GLU A 15 15.35 8.83 2.10
CA GLU A 15 14.56 9.96 1.60
C GLU A 15 15.44 11.22 1.45
N PHE A 16 15.90 11.47 0.22
CA PHE A 16 16.72 12.63 -0.08
C PHE A 16 15.86 13.88 -0.19
N THR A 17 16.27 14.98 0.45
CA THR A 17 15.70 16.30 0.16
C THR A 17 16.00 16.72 -1.28
N THR A 18 15.31 17.78 -1.72
CA THR A 18 15.52 18.36 -3.06
C THR A 18 16.99 18.68 -3.33
N MET A 19 17.69 19.33 -2.39
CA MET A 19 19.08 19.73 -2.59
C MET A 19 20.05 18.57 -2.44
N SER A 20 19.80 17.63 -1.51
CA SER A 20 20.55 16.37 -1.43
C SER A 20 20.54 15.61 -2.76
N GLY A 21 19.36 15.45 -3.36
CA GLY A 21 19.21 14.78 -4.66
C GLY A 21 19.92 15.53 -5.80
N ARG A 22 19.88 16.87 -5.80
CA ARG A 22 20.60 17.69 -6.79
C ARG A 22 22.12 17.55 -6.66
N TYR A 23 22.67 17.58 -5.44
CA TYR A 23 24.10 17.42 -5.22
C TYR A 23 24.60 16.06 -5.66
N LEU A 24 23.88 14.98 -5.32
CA LEU A 24 24.23 13.64 -5.79
C LEU A 24 24.17 13.52 -7.32
N LYS A 25 23.09 14.00 -7.96
CA LYS A 25 22.99 13.99 -9.43
C LYS A 25 24.13 14.75 -10.11
N ASN A 26 24.50 15.91 -9.55
CA ASN A 26 25.60 16.72 -10.09
C ASN A 26 26.96 16.02 -9.94
N ALA A 27 27.22 15.38 -8.79
CA ALA A 27 28.44 14.62 -8.57
C ALA A 27 28.56 13.45 -9.56
N VAL A 28 27.49 12.66 -9.72
CA VAL A 28 27.44 11.57 -10.70
C VAL A 28 27.65 12.10 -12.13
N LYS A 29 26.94 13.17 -12.52
CA LYS A 29 27.09 13.78 -13.85
C LYS A 29 28.53 14.23 -14.12
N LYS A 30 29.17 14.88 -13.16
CA LYS A 30 30.56 15.33 -13.29
C LYS A 30 31.52 14.15 -13.55
N ILE A 31 31.33 13.04 -12.87
CA ILE A 31 32.17 11.84 -13.01
C ILE A 31 31.99 11.20 -14.38
N PHE A 32 30.74 11.01 -14.83
CA PHE A 32 30.48 10.44 -16.15
C PHE A 32 30.97 11.34 -17.28
N ASN A 33 30.79 12.66 -17.17
CA ASN A 33 31.31 13.62 -18.13
C ASN A 33 32.85 13.54 -18.23
N ALA A 34 33.55 13.43 -17.09
CA ALA A 34 35.01 13.30 -17.06
C ALA A 34 35.51 12.01 -17.72
N ALA A 35 34.69 10.96 -17.74
CA ALA A 35 34.95 9.69 -18.43
C ALA A 35 34.44 9.67 -19.89
N GLY A 36 34.02 10.81 -20.44
CA GLY A 36 33.58 10.93 -21.84
C GLY A 36 32.10 10.64 -22.10
N HIS A 37 31.28 10.45 -21.07
CA HIS A 37 29.83 10.19 -21.18
C HIS A 37 29.03 11.46 -20.86
N SER A 38 29.02 12.43 -21.77
CA SER A 38 28.44 13.77 -21.53
C SER A 38 26.91 13.86 -21.60
N ASP A 39 26.27 12.82 -22.16
CA ASP A 39 24.85 12.74 -22.46
C ASP A 39 24.03 12.03 -21.37
N ILE A 40 24.64 11.68 -20.23
CA ILE A 40 23.95 10.91 -19.19
C ILE A 40 22.80 11.67 -18.53
N ILE A 41 21.78 10.91 -18.15
CA ILE A 41 20.59 11.35 -17.44
C ILE A 41 20.63 10.72 -16.04
N PRO A 42 21.15 11.44 -15.02
CA PRO A 42 21.19 10.94 -13.65
C PRO A 42 19.81 11.04 -12.98
N VAL A 43 19.34 9.93 -12.43
CA VAL A 43 18.06 9.82 -11.71
C VAL A 43 18.32 9.29 -10.30
N ILE A 44 17.57 9.82 -9.33
CA ILE A 44 17.53 9.30 -7.97
C ILE A 44 16.31 8.38 -7.87
N ALA A 45 16.54 7.12 -7.51
CA ALA A 45 15.49 6.20 -7.08
C ALA A 45 15.57 6.12 -5.56
N GLY A 46 14.69 6.87 -4.88
CA GLY A 46 14.56 6.84 -3.42
C GLY A 46 14.03 5.50 -2.90
N LEU A 47 14.08 5.31 -1.58
CA LEU A 47 13.50 4.17 -0.87
C LEU A 47 13.88 2.80 -1.47
N SER A 48 15.13 2.67 -1.93
CA SER A 48 15.60 1.49 -2.64
C SER A 48 16.45 0.57 -1.77
N ASN A 49 16.23 -0.75 -1.88
CA ASN A 49 16.93 -1.84 -1.18
C ASN A 49 16.71 -1.90 0.34
N THR A 50 16.91 -0.79 1.05
CA THR A 50 16.64 -0.66 2.49
C THR A 50 16.16 0.77 2.80
N TYR A 51 15.85 1.05 4.06
CA TYR A 51 15.35 2.34 4.50
C TYR A 51 16.15 2.85 5.71
N SER A 52 16.78 4.02 5.55
CA SER A 52 17.61 4.68 6.57
C SER A 52 17.18 6.14 6.80
N ASP A 53 15.87 6.37 6.87
CA ASP A 53 15.26 7.68 7.10
C ASP A 53 15.66 8.74 6.06
N TYR A 54 15.86 9.99 6.49
CA TYR A 54 16.06 11.15 5.63
C TYR A 54 17.54 11.47 5.39
N VAL A 55 17.81 12.16 4.29
CA VAL A 55 19.14 12.73 4.00
C VAL A 55 18.99 14.18 3.59
N THR A 56 19.41 15.06 4.50
CA THR A 56 19.49 16.50 4.29
C THR A 56 20.89 16.93 3.86
N THR A 57 20.99 18.10 3.21
CA THR A 57 22.27 18.80 3.09
C THR A 57 22.76 19.25 4.47
N TYR A 58 24.06 19.52 4.61
CA TYR A 58 24.63 20.08 5.84
C TYR A 58 23.84 21.31 6.35
N TYR A 59 23.46 22.23 5.45
CA TYR A 59 22.75 23.46 5.81
C TYR A 59 21.30 23.21 6.23
N GLU A 60 20.59 22.31 5.54
CA GLU A 60 19.26 21.86 5.93
C GLU A 60 19.30 21.14 7.29
N TYR A 61 20.33 20.32 7.53
CA TYR A 61 20.56 19.64 8.80
C TYR A 61 20.68 20.62 9.96
N GLN A 62 21.39 21.74 9.78
CA GLN A 62 21.56 22.76 10.84
C GLN A 62 20.22 23.37 11.29
N GLN A 63 19.20 23.36 10.43
CA GLN A 63 17.87 23.87 10.80
C GLN A 63 17.10 22.91 11.72
N GLN A 64 17.50 21.63 11.77
CA GLN A 64 16.88 20.59 12.61
C GLN A 64 15.34 20.56 12.51
N ARG A 65 14.83 20.71 11.27
CA ARG A 65 13.44 20.35 10.95
C ARG A 65 13.30 18.82 10.95
N TYR A 66 12.11 18.31 10.61
CA TYR A 66 11.83 16.87 10.59
C TYR A 66 12.89 16.06 9.83
N GLU A 67 13.25 16.49 8.63
CA GLU A 67 14.22 15.81 7.78
C GLU A 67 15.65 15.90 8.37
N GLY A 68 15.97 17.04 9.00
CA GLY A 68 17.26 17.26 9.67
C GLY A 68 17.42 16.39 10.92
N GLY A 69 16.38 16.30 11.74
CA GLY A 69 16.33 15.41 12.91
C GLY A 69 16.28 13.93 12.53
N SER A 70 15.74 13.60 11.36
CA SER A 70 15.68 12.24 10.80
C SER A 70 16.87 11.92 9.89
N THR A 71 17.90 12.76 9.85
CA THR A 71 19.17 12.46 9.17
C THR A 71 20.10 11.72 10.14
N ILE A 72 19.88 10.42 10.26
CA ILE A 72 20.31 9.59 11.40
C ILE A 72 21.83 9.37 11.56
N PHE A 73 22.65 9.63 10.54
CA PHE A 73 24.11 9.50 10.61
C PHE A 73 24.82 10.85 10.81
N GLY A 74 24.06 11.91 11.13
CA GLY A 74 24.59 13.23 11.46
C GLY A 74 24.74 14.17 10.25
N PRO A 75 25.36 15.35 10.44
CA PRO A 75 25.35 16.45 9.46
C PRO A 75 26.06 16.14 8.14
N HIS A 76 26.90 15.11 8.10
CA HIS A 76 27.68 14.68 6.93
C HIS A 76 27.12 13.43 6.25
N THR A 77 25.88 13.04 6.56
CA THR A 77 25.22 11.88 5.93
C THR A 77 25.19 12.01 4.41
N LEU A 78 24.84 13.20 3.87
CA LEU A 78 24.84 13.43 2.42
C LEU A 78 26.25 13.31 1.82
N ASP A 79 27.27 13.83 2.50
CA ASP A 79 28.65 13.78 2.00
C ASP A 79 29.12 12.32 1.88
N ALA A 80 28.80 11.48 2.87
CA ALA A 80 29.07 10.04 2.83
C ALA A 80 28.36 9.36 1.66
N TYR A 81 27.08 9.68 1.41
CA TYR A 81 26.38 9.16 0.23
C TYR A 81 27.02 9.62 -1.08
N ILE A 82 27.34 10.92 -1.22
CA ILE A 82 28.00 11.44 -2.43
C ILE A 82 29.35 10.73 -2.64
N GLN A 83 30.11 10.48 -1.58
CA GLN A 83 31.37 9.75 -1.64
C GLN A 83 31.17 8.33 -2.19
N GLU A 84 30.28 7.53 -1.60
CA GLU A 84 30.07 6.14 -2.02
C GLU A 84 29.48 6.04 -3.43
N PHE A 85 28.49 6.88 -3.76
CA PHE A 85 27.95 6.90 -5.12
C PHE A 85 28.94 7.42 -6.15
N SER A 86 29.88 8.29 -5.77
CA SER A 86 30.96 8.73 -6.65
C SER A 86 31.92 7.58 -6.99
N LYS A 87 32.25 6.72 -6.02
CA LYS A 87 33.03 5.49 -6.26
C LYS A 87 32.32 4.56 -7.24
N LEU A 88 31.02 4.34 -7.04
CA LEU A 88 30.20 3.52 -7.95
C LEU A 88 30.13 4.13 -9.36
N ALA A 89 29.87 5.43 -9.45
CA ALA A 89 29.80 6.13 -10.74
C ALA A 89 31.14 6.04 -11.49
N PHE A 90 32.26 6.22 -10.79
CA PHE A 90 33.58 6.12 -11.39
C PHE A 90 33.86 4.70 -11.91
N ALA A 91 33.57 3.67 -11.12
CA ALA A 91 33.73 2.28 -11.52
C ALA A 91 32.89 1.93 -12.76
N ILE A 92 31.62 2.36 -12.79
CA ILE A 92 30.73 2.12 -13.92
C ILE A 92 31.15 2.90 -15.17
N ALA A 93 31.51 4.18 -15.03
CA ALA A 93 31.89 5.03 -16.16
C ALA A 93 33.18 4.54 -16.87
N ASN A 94 34.09 3.91 -16.12
CA ASN A 94 35.36 3.39 -16.61
C ASN A 94 35.36 1.86 -16.86
N ASN A 95 34.20 1.19 -16.81
CA ASN A 95 34.09 -0.27 -16.93
C ASN A 95 35.00 -1.05 -15.96
N ASN A 96 35.25 -0.52 -14.76
CA ASN A 96 36.12 -1.12 -13.74
C ASN A 96 35.32 -1.46 -12.47
N ALA A 97 34.35 -2.36 -12.61
CA ALA A 97 33.51 -2.79 -11.49
C ALA A 97 34.20 -3.78 -10.54
N THR A 98 35.30 -4.43 -10.97
CA THR A 98 36.00 -5.48 -10.23
C THR A 98 36.83 -4.96 -9.06
N GLY A 99 37.10 -3.66 -8.98
CA GLY A 99 37.90 -3.04 -7.93
C GLY A 99 37.12 -2.54 -6.70
N LEU A 100 35.80 -2.77 -6.64
CA LEU A 100 34.97 -2.32 -5.53
C LEU A 100 34.95 -3.34 -4.38
N ASP A 101 35.08 -2.87 -3.15
CA ASP A 101 34.86 -3.69 -1.96
C ASP A 101 33.39 -4.14 -1.90
N LYS A 102 33.18 -5.41 -1.53
CA LYS A 102 31.84 -5.98 -1.35
C LYS A 102 31.12 -5.38 -0.14
N GLY A 103 31.88 -4.83 0.80
CA GLY A 103 31.33 -4.35 2.07
C GLY A 103 30.95 -5.49 3.01
N PRO A 104 30.56 -5.16 4.26
CA PRO A 104 30.17 -6.15 5.25
C PRO A 104 28.82 -6.81 4.90
N PRO A 105 28.61 -8.08 5.30
CA PRO A 105 27.30 -8.70 5.17
C PRO A 105 26.26 -8.01 6.05
N THR A 106 25.01 -7.95 5.57
CA THR A 106 23.88 -7.44 6.36
C THR A 106 23.50 -8.43 7.47
N PRO A 107 23.26 -7.98 8.70
CA PRO A 107 22.86 -8.87 9.80
C PRO A 107 21.44 -9.42 9.59
N ASP A 108 21.23 -10.69 9.94
CA ASP A 108 19.90 -11.32 9.95
C ASP A 108 19.24 -11.17 11.33
N HIS A 109 18.06 -10.55 11.34
CA HIS A 109 17.25 -10.30 12.53
C HIS A 109 15.88 -10.99 12.49
N TYR A 110 15.59 -11.87 11.51
CA TYR A 110 14.28 -12.49 11.33
C TYR A 110 13.80 -13.23 12.59
N SER A 111 14.67 -14.04 13.21
CA SER A 111 14.35 -14.80 14.42
C SER A 111 14.27 -13.97 15.71
N LYS A 112 14.55 -12.66 15.64
CA LYS A 112 14.62 -11.74 16.79
C LYS A 112 13.44 -10.76 16.86
N GLN A 113 12.49 -10.86 15.93
CA GLN A 113 11.33 -9.98 15.86
C GLN A 113 10.38 -10.24 17.05
N LYS A 114 9.84 -9.17 17.62
CA LYS A 114 8.80 -9.22 18.66
C LYS A 114 7.55 -8.55 18.12
N SER A 115 6.39 -9.20 18.28
CA SER A 115 5.09 -8.60 17.96
C SER A 115 4.25 -8.53 19.22
N PHE A 116 3.71 -7.34 19.50
CA PHE A 116 2.69 -7.13 20.53
C PHE A 116 1.29 -6.96 19.92
N ILE A 117 1.17 -7.11 18.60
CA ILE A 117 -0.12 -7.10 17.92
C ILE A 117 -0.78 -8.46 18.14
N LEU A 118 -1.91 -8.47 18.85
CA LEU A 118 -2.67 -9.69 19.09
C LEU A 118 -3.14 -10.31 17.77
N PRO A 119 -3.07 -11.65 17.63
CA PRO A 119 -3.65 -12.34 16.48
C PRO A 119 -5.18 -12.23 16.52
N VAL A 120 -5.83 -12.42 15.38
CA VAL A 120 -7.27 -12.65 15.35
C VAL A 120 -7.54 -13.99 16.04
N LEU A 121 -8.23 -13.98 17.18
CA LEU A 121 -8.52 -15.20 17.95
C LEU A 121 -9.68 -15.96 17.32
N THR A 122 -10.82 -15.29 17.17
CA THR A 122 -12.04 -15.79 16.52
C THR A 122 -12.91 -14.60 16.11
N ASP A 123 -13.78 -14.76 15.12
CA ASP A 123 -14.78 -13.78 14.71
C ASP A 123 -16.15 -14.19 15.25
N LYS A 124 -16.82 -13.26 15.94
CA LYS A 124 -18.14 -13.51 16.51
C LYS A 124 -19.22 -13.46 15.42
N GLN A 125 -20.09 -14.48 15.43
CA GLN A 125 -21.25 -14.52 14.54
C GLN A 125 -22.36 -13.60 15.04
N PRO A 126 -23.01 -12.81 14.15
CA PRO A 126 -24.17 -12.02 14.52
C PRO A 126 -25.36 -12.90 14.91
N LYS A 127 -26.15 -12.48 15.92
CA LYS A 127 -27.29 -13.26 16.41
C LYS A 127 -28.32 -13.49 15.30
N GLY A 128 -28.61 -14.75 15.00
CA GLY A 128 -29.60 -15.14 13.98
C GLY A 128 -29.19 -14.84 12.53
N LYS A 129 -27.92 -14.48 12.30
CA LYS A 129 -27.33 -14.14 11.00
C LYS A 129 -26.01 -14.87 10.83
N LYS A 130 -25.46 -14.84 9.63
CA LYS A 130 -24.13 -15.40 9.32
C LYS A 130 -23.22 -14.30 8.81
N ILE A 131 -21.92 -14.49 9.01
CA ILE A 131 -20.91 -13.73 8.27
C ILE A 131 -21.13 -13.93 6.75
N GLY A 132 -21.16 -12.82 6.00
CA GLY A 132 -21.54 -12.74 4.60
C GLY A 132 -22.96 -12.22 4.36
N ASP A 133 -23.83 -12.26 5.37
CA ASP A 133 -25.19 -11.72 5.23
C ASP A 133 -25.17 -10.19 5.10
N VAL A 134 -26.07 -9.64 4.29
CA VAL A 134 -26.30 -8.19 4.19
C VAL A 134 -26.90 -7.68 5.50
N LYS A 135 -26.26 -6.69 6.10
CA LYS A 135 -26.73 -5.93 7.28
C LYS A 135 -27.55 -4.70 6.85
N VAL A 136 -27.06 -3.96 5.85
CA VAL A 136 -27.76 -2.83 5.22
C VAL A 136 -27.63 -2.98 3.71
N ASP A 137 -28.74 -3.11 3.01
CA ASP A 137 -28.77 -3.34 1.57
C ASP A 137 -28.77 -2.02 0.78
N VAL A 138 -28.52 -2.14 -0.52
CA VAL A 138 -28.57 -1.03 -1.49
C VAL A 138 -30.00 -0.53 -1.73
N LYS A 139 -30.13 0.71 -2.21
CA LYS A 139 -31.40 1.24 -2.74
C LYS A 139 -31.69 0.63 -4.11
N GLU A 140 -32.94 0.68 -4.55
CA GLU A 140 -33.36 0.14 -5.86
C GLU A 140 -32.72 0.88 -7.06
N SER A 141 -32.39 2.17 -6.91
CA SER A 141 -31.82 2.99 -7.98
C SER A 141 -30.92 4.11 -7.48
N TYR A 142 -29.93 4.46 -8.29
CA TYR A 142 -28.97 5.54 -8.08
C TYR A 142 -28.74 6.31 -9.39
N ALA A 143 -28.48 7.60 -9.30
CA ALA A 143 -28.05 8.42 -10.42
C ALA A 143 -26.52 8.32 -10.61
N ILE A 144 -26.05 8.60 -11.81
CA ILE A 144 -24.61 8.84 -12.05
C ILE A 144 -24.12 9.97 -11.11
N ASN A 145 -22.93 9.77 -10.52
CA ASN A 145 -22.33 10.56 -9.44
C ASN A 145 -22.90 10.33 -8.03
N ASP A 146 -23.90 9.46 -7.85
CA ASP A 146 -24.29 9.02 -6.51
C ASP A 146 -23.24 8.06 -5.90
N THR A 147 -23.36 7.86 -4.59
CA THR A 147 -22.61 6.84 -3.86
C THR A 147 -23.53 5.70 -3.46
N VAL A 148 -23.21 4.49 -3.92
CA VAL A 148 -23.82 3.25 -3.45
C VAL A 148 -23.08 2.83 -2.19
N GLU A 149 -23.82 2.42 -1.16
CA GLU A 149 -23.27 1.85 0.06
C GLU A 149 -24.04 0.58 0.42
N VAL A 150 -23.31 -0.46 0.75
CA VAL A 150 -23.84 -1.73 1.26
C VAL A 150 -22.98 -2.17 2.44
N VAL A 151 -23.63 -2.75 3.44
CA VAL A 151 -22.97 -3.23 4.65
C VAL A 151 -23.21 -4.72 4.81
N PHE A 152 -22.14 -5.50 4.95
CA PHE A 152 -22.18 -6.94 5.18
C PHE A 152 -21.68 -7.27 6.58
N TRP A 153 -22.27 -8.25 7.24
CA TRP A 153 -21.60 -8.90 8.38
C TRP A 153 -20.30 -9.56 7.88
N ALA A 154 -19.18 -9.27 8.51
CA ALA A 154 -17.87 -9.59 7.97
C ALA A 154 -16.91 -10.11 9.04
N GLY A 155 -16.04 -11.04 8.68
CA GLY A 155 -14.88 -11.42 9.50
C GLY A 155 -13.71 -10.44 9.34
N ASN A 156 -12.74 -10.51 10.25
CA ASN A 156 -11.57 -9.64 10.24
C ASN A 156 -10.71 -9.85 8.97
N PRO A 157 -10.39 -8.80 8.19
CA PRO A 157 -9.57 -8.90 6.97
C PRO A 157 -8.16 -9.45 7.20
N ARG A 158 -7.68 -9.47 8.45
CA ARG A 158 -6.38 -10.08 8.80
C ARG A 158 -6.38 -11.61 8.67
N ASN A 159 -7.55 -12.26 8.60
CA ASN A 159 -7.65 -13.70 8.40
C ASN A 159 -7.21 -14.13 7.00
N ASP A 160 -7.43 -13.30 6.00
CA ASP A 160 -7.00 -13.51 4.63
C ASP A 160 -6.78 -12.16 3.93
N ARG A 161 -5.55 -11.92 3.48
CA ARG A 161 -5.14 -10.68 2.81
C ARG A 161 -5.71 -10.53 1.41
N LYS A 162 -6.35 -11.57 0.85
CA LYS A 162 -6.85 -11.62 -0.53
C LYS A 162 -5.79 -11.21 -1.55
N THR A 163 -4.55 -11.67 -1.36
CA THR A 163 -3.44 -11.38 -2.29
C THR A 163 -3.75 -11.97 -3.67
N ASN A 164 -3.61 -11.16 -4.72
CA ASN A 164 -4.02 -11.48 -6.11
C ASN A 164 -5.53 -11.80 -6.24
N SER A 165 -6.35 -11.27 -5.33
CA SER A 165 -7.81 -11.37 -5.34
C SER A 165 -8.41 -10.02 -4.94
N THR A 166 -9.65 -9.97 -4.46
CA THR A 166 -10.34 -8.74 -4.05
C THR A 166 -11.27 -9.00 -2.85
N PHE A 167 -11.48 -7.98 -2.03
CA PHE A 167 -12.51 -7.95 -0.99
C PHE A 167 -13.90 -7.62 -1.53
N LEU A 168 -14.00 -7.01 -2.71
CA LEU A 168 -15.28 -6.63 -3.31
C LEU A 168 -15.26 -6.65 -4.84
N THR A 169 -16.42 -6.81 -5.44
CA THR A 169 -16.65 -6.48 -6.85
C THR A 169 -17.93 -5.68 -7.00
N VAL A 170 -17.91 -4.74 -7.93
CA VAL A 170 -19.12 -4.13 -8.49
C VAL A 170 -19.33 -4.78 -9.84
N GLU A 171 -20.48 -5.41 -10.00
CA GLU A 171 -20.79 -6.21 -11.18
C GLU A 171 -21.99 -5.61 -11.91
N MET A 172 -21.91 -5.56 -13.24
CA MET A 172 -23.01 -5.15 -14.12
C MET A 172 -23.63 -6.38 -14.77
N GLU A 173 -24.96 -6.39 -14.86
CA GLU A 173 -25.69 -7.42 -15.59
C GLU A 173 -25.61 -7.17 -17.11
N ASP A 174 -25.17 -8.18 -17.85
CA ASP A 174 -25.16 -8.21 -19.32
C ASP A 174 -25.52 -9.61 -19.82
N ASN A 175 -26.60 -9.73 -20.60
CA ASN A 175 -27.10 -11.00 -21.16
C ASN A 175 -27.17 -12.15 -20.14
N ASP A 176 -27.84 -11.93 -19.00
CA ASP A 176 -27.96 -12.86 -17.87
C ASP A 176 -26.62 -13.30 -17.22
N GLN A 177 -25.54 -12.56 -17.49
CA GLN A 177 -24.25 -12.73 -16.84
C GLN A 177 -23.86 -11.49 -16.03
N TRP A 178 -23.05 -11.71 -15.00
CA TRP A 178 -22.51 -10.64 -14.16
C TRP A 178 -21.05 -10.38 -14.55
N ILE A 179 -20.79 -9.19 -15.06
CA ILE A 179 -19.46 -8.75 -15.50
C ILE A 179 -18.88 -7.85 -14.42
N VAL A 180 -17.68 -8.19 -13.92
CA VAL A 180 -16.96 -7.36 -12.94
C VAL A 180 -16.50 -6.07 -13.60
N MET A 181 -17.01 -4.93 -13.12
CA MET A 181 -16.66 -3.61 -13.60
C MET A 181 -15.61 -2.92 -12.71
N TYR A 182 -15.69 -3.15 -11.39
CA TYR A 182 -14.78 -2.56 -10.41
C TYR A 182 -14.40 -3.57 -9.33
N THR A 183 -13.21 -3.40 -8.75
CA THR A 183 -12.70 -4.19 -7.62
C THR A 183 -12.26 -3.27 -6.48
N ASP A 184 -11.68 -3.80 -5.40
CA ASP A 184 -11.09 -2.99 -4.32
C ASP A 184 -9.83 -2.20 -4.74
N ALA A 185 -9.27 -2.49 -5.92
CA ALA A 185 -8.17 -1.73 -6.52
C ALA A 185 -8.65 -0.50 -7.32
N SER A 186 -9.94 -0.41 -7.62
CA SER A 186 -10.55 0.69 -8.35
C SER A 186 -10.65 1.95 -7.48
N LEU A 187 -10.33 3.12 -8.03
CA LEU A 187 -10.40 4.40 -7.30
C LEU A 187 -11.83 4.78 -6.92
N GLU A 188 -12.80 4.21 -7.62
CA GLU A 188 -14.24 4.41 -7.46
C GLU A 188 -14.80 3.62 -6.27
N THR A 189 -14.05 2.68 -5.68
CA THR A 189 -14.56 1.82 -4.61
C THR A 189 -13.85 2.06 -3.28
N ARG A 190 -14.54 1.77 -2.17
CA ARG A 190 -13.93 1.74 -0.82
C ARG A 190 -14.35 0.48 -0.11
N PHE A 191 -13.38 -0.15 0.53
CA PHE A 191 -13.58 -1.20 1.51
C PHE A 191 -13.23 -0.65 2.89
N LYS A 192 -14.20 -0.64 3.80
CA LYS A 192 -13.99 -0.30 5.21
C LYS A 192 -14.43 -1.48 6.05
N TRP A 193 -13.68 -1.77 7.10
CA TRP A 193 -14.03 -2.79 8.08
C TRP A 193 -14.02 -2.17 9.47
N GLU A 194 -15.05 -2.46 10.26
CA GLU A 194 -15.16 -2.00 11.63
C GLU A 194 -15.85 -3.02 12.52
N TYR A 195 -15.53 -2.96 13.80
CA TYR A 195 -16.28 -3.68 14.82
C TYR A 195 -17.64 -2.99 15.01
N ASP A 196 -18.67 -3.81 15.15
CA ASP A 196 -19.99 -3.38 15.58
C ASP A 196 -20.00 -3.24 17.10
N HIS A 197 -19.83 -2.00 17.56
CA HIS A 197 -19.87 -1.63 18.99
C HIS A 197 -21.28 -1.34 19.50
N SER A 198 -22.34 -1.81 18.81
CA SER A 198 -23.73 -1.68 19.31
C SER A 198 -23.93 -2.36 20.67
N ASP A 199 -23.11 -3.37 21.00
CA ASP A 199 -23.02 -3.96 22.34
C ASP A 199 -21.81 -3.38 23.09
N PRO A 200 -21.99 -2.48 24.07
CA PRO A 200 -20.86 -1.85 24.78
C PRO A 200 -20.03 -2.82 25.62
N LEU A 201 -20.55 -4.03 25.90
CA LEU A 201 -19.81 -5.07 26.64
C LEU A 201 -18.94 -5.94 25.72
N CYS A 202 -19.07 -5.83 24.39
CA CYS A 202 -18.32 -6.71 23.49
C CYS A 202 -16.79 -6.50 23.53
N VAL A 203 -16.32 -5.34 24.01
CA VAL A 203 -14.88 -5.01 24.12
C VAL A 203 -14.20 -5.74 25.29
N ILE A 204 -14.95 -6.14 26.32
CA ILE A 204 -14.41 -6.95 27.44
C ILE A 204 -14.45 -8.45 27.16
N ASP A 205 -15.24 -8.87 26.17
CA ASP A 205 -15.48 -10.28 25.83
C ASP A 205 -14.54 -10.83 24.73
N ASP A 206 -13.62 -10.01 24.20
CA ASP A 206 -12.61 -10.40 23.19
C ASP A 206 -11.85 -11.70 23.57
N ILE A 207 -11.71 -11.97 24.87
CA ILE A 207 -10.98 -13.13 25.40
C ILE A 207 -11.84 -14.42 25.40
N PHE A 208 -13.17 -14.33 25.47
CA PHE A 208 -14.03 -15.49 25.73
C PHE A 208 -14.97 -15.88 24.57
N ASP A 209 -15.44 -14.93 23.74
CA ASP A 209 -16.43 -15.24 22.69
C ASP A 209 -16.13 -14.63 21.30
N GLY A 210 -14.95 -14.03 21.13
CA GLY A 210 -14.59 -13.30 19.91
C GLY A 210 -14.98 -11.83 19.92
N GLY A 211 -15.48 -11.33 21.06
CA GLY A 211 -15.68 -9.92 21.32
C GLY A 211 -16.83 -9.31 20.56
N CYS A 212 -16.55 -8.32 19.72
CA CYS A 212 -17.56 -7.64 18.92
C CYS A 212 -17.78 -8.38 17.59
N THR A 213 -19.04 -8.48 17.17
CA THR A 213 -19.33 -8.75 15.74
C THR A 213 -18.71 -7.65 14.89
N SER A 214 -18.38 -7.92 13.63
CA SER A 214 -17.83 -6.91 12.74
C SER A 214 -18.57 -6.86 11.41
N HIS A 215 -18.41 -5.75 10.69
CA HIS A 215 -19.04 -5.56 9.41
C HIS A 215 -18.10 -4.89 8.40
N ALA A 216 -18.34 -5.17 7.12
CA ALA A 216 -17.66 -4.56 5.99
C ALA A 216 -18.61 -3.57 5.33
N ILE A 217 -18.18 -2.32 5.21
CA ILE A 217 -18.89 -1.26 4.49
C ILE A 217 -18.21 -1.12 3.13
N ILE A 218 -18.96 -1.42 2.08
CA ILE A 218 -18.50 -1.26 0.71
C ILE A 218 -19.21 -0.06 0.11
N GLN A 219 -18.41 0.86 -0.43
CA GLN A 219 -18.91 2.04 -1.12
C GLN A 219 -18.46 2.01 -2.59
N TRP A 220 -19.36 2.38 -3.50
CA TRP A 220 -19.04 2.63 -4.90
C TRP A 220 -19.49 4.04 -5.28
N PHE A 221 -18.52 4.88 -5.62
CA PHE A 221 -18.73 6.22 -6.18
C PHE A 221 -18.96 6.06 -7.68
N ILE A 222 -20.22 6.17 -8.13
CA ILE A 222 -20.57 5.94 -9.54
C ILE A 222 -19.90 7.02 -10.39
N PRO A 223 -18.94 6.68 -11.27
CA PRO A 223 -18.20 7.70 -12.02
C PRO A 223 -19.07 8.33 -13.13
N PRO A 224 -18.71 9.54 -13.62
CA PRO A 224 -19.47 10.25 -14.64
C PRO A 224 -19.69 9.49 -15.95
N ASP A 225 -18.80 8.54 -16.27
CA ASP A 225 -18.80 7.71 -17.47
C ASP A 225 -19.36 6.31 -17.23
N ALA A 226 -19.94 6.03 -16.05
CA ALA A 226 -20.61 4.77 -15.76
C ALA A 226 -21.72 4.46 -16.78
N VAL A 227 -21.76 3.21 -17.23
CA VAL A 227 -22.80 2.74 -18.15
C VAL A 227 -24.11 2.54 -17.37
N PRO A 228 -25.23 3.16 -17.79
CA PRO A 228 -26.53 2.88 -17.16
C PRO A 228 -26.91 1.41 -17.29
N GLY A 229 -27.44 0.81 -16.23
CA GLY A 229 -27.81 -0.60 -16.22
C GLY A 229 -28.11 -1.13 -14.83
N THR A 230 -28.25 -2.46 -14.72
CA THR A 230 -28.44 -3.14 -13.44
C THR A 230 -27.10 -3.58 -12.89
N TYR A 231 -26.87 -3.29 -11.61
CA TYR A 231 -25.65 -3.60 -10.90
C TYR A 231 -25.92 -4.37 -9.61
N ARG A 232 -24.90 -5.04 -9.09
CA ARG A 232 -24.86 -5.58 -7.72
C ARG A 232 -23.45 -5.45 -7.16
N ILE A 233 -23.34 -5.55 -5.85
CA ILE A 233 -22.06 -5.58 -5.14
C ILE A 233 -21.90 -6.95 -4.50
N GLN A 234 -20.75 -7.57 -4.74
CA GLN A 234 -20.35 -8.79 -4.06
C GLN A 234 -19.17 -8.52 -3.13
N HIS A 235 -19.25 -9.05 -1.91
CA HIS A 235 -18.20 -9.02 -0.91
C HIS A 235 -17.59 -10.41 -0.76
N PHE A 236 -16.26 -10.47 -0.60
CA PHE A 236 -15.53 -11.70 -0.31
C PHE A 236 -14.65 -11.50 0.91
N GLY A 237 -14.62 -12.48 1.81
CA GLY A 237 -13.75 -12.42 2.98
C GLY A 237 -13.47 -13.79 3.58
N ALA A 238 -12.76 -13.77 4.69
CA ALA A 238 -12.57 -14.95 5.53
C ALA A 238 -12.90 -14.61 6.99
N TYR A 239 -13.52 -15.56 7.69
CA TYR A 239 -13.77 -15.45 9.12
C TYR A 239 -13.12 -16.62 9.84
N LYS A 240 -12.80 -16.41 11.11
CA LYS A 240 -12.16 -17.40 11.97
C LYS A 240 -13.16 -17.95 12.99
N ASN A 241 -13.38 -19.26 12.96
CA ASN A 241 -14.10 -20.00 13.98
C ASN A 241 -13.56 -21.44 13.98
N ASN A 242 -12.72 -21.77 14.97
CA ASN A 242 -11.98 -23.05 15.01
C ASN A 242 -11.24 -23.40 13.70
N GLY A 243 -10.76 -22.37 13.00
CA GLY A 243 -10.23 -22.46 11.63
C GLY A 243 -10.62 -21.24 10.82
N VAL A 244 -9.97 -21.01 9.68
CA VAL A 244 -10.30 -19.91 8.76
C VAL A 244 -11.22 -20.44 7.66
N HIS A 245 -12.34 -19.78 7.44
CA HIS A 245 -13.39 -20.17 6.49
C HIS A 245 -13.65 -19.02 5.52
N GLN A 246 -13.70 -19.31 4.22
CA GLN A 246 -14.02 -18.34 3.18
C GLN A 246 -15.54 -18.11 3.13
N TYR A 247 -15.95 -16.88 2.85
CA TYR A 247 -17.35 -16.53 2.63
C TYR A 247 -17.49 -15.50 1.51
N GLN A 248 -18.71 -15.41 1.00
CA GLN A 248 -19.13 -14.36 0.10
C GLN A 248 -20.51 -13.83 0.49
N GLY A 249 -20.76 -12.55 0.25
CA GLY A 249 -22.05 -11.89 0.39
C GLY A 249 -22.41 -11.18 -0.90
N VAL A 250 -23.68 -11.16 -1.27
CA VAL A 250 -24.17 -10.46 -2.47
C VAL A 250 -25.29 -9.51 -2.06
N SER A 251 -25.21 -8.26 -2.49
CA SER A 251 -26.27 -7.26 -2.27
C SER A 251 -27.52 -7.58 -3.10
N GLY A 252 -28.62 -6.87 -2.83
CA GLY A 252 -29.68 -6.71 -3.81
C GLY A 252 -29.16 -6.07 -5.12
N THR A 253 -29.92 -6.24 -6.19
CA THR A 253 -29.64 -5.57 -7.47
C THR A 253 -30.20 -4.15 -7.48
N PHE A 254 -29.50 -3.22 -8.13
CA PHE A 254 -29.91 -1.82 -8.22
C PHE A 254 -29.66 -1.25 -9.61
N LYS A 255 -30.42 -0.22 -9.99
CA LYS A 255 -30.27 0.44 -11.30
C LYS A 255 -29.43 1.69 -11.21
N VAL A 256 -28.52 1.87 -12.16
CA VAL A 256 -27.81 3.14 -12.38
C VAL A 256 -28.43 3.83 -13.58
N THR A 257 -28.86 5.07 -13.40
CA THR A 257 -29.51 5.88 -14.46
C THR A 257 -28.77 7.18 -14.72
N LYS A 258 -28.87 7.69 -15.95
CA LYS A 258 -28.55 9.10 -16.23
C LYS A 258 -29.57 9.98 -15.49
N MET A 259 -29.13 11.14 -15.00
CA MET A 259 -30.05 12.20 -14.56
C MET A 259 -30.90 12.68 -15.74
#